data_AF-A0A015YCS5-F1
#
_entry.id   AF-A0A015YCS5-F1
#
_cell.length_a   1.000
_cell.length_b   1.000
_cell.length_c   1.000
_cell.angle_alpha   90.00
_cell.angle_beta   90.00
_cell.angle_gamma   90.00
#
_symmetry.space_group_name_H-M   'P 1'
#
loop_
_entity.id
_entity.type
_entity.pdbx_description
1 polymer ?
#
loop_
_entity_poly.entity_id
_entity_poly.type
_entity_poly.pdbx_seq_one_letter_code
_entity_poly.pdbx_strand_id
1 'polypeptide(L)'
;MASETKREKTRVCCLDLDEDCLNLLKDRFDVYDGSLGKPIDVSGKNHGGLNLLLNYELPQNIHEYDIFIEDMIRPDRIPYNTEENTRTEILGSKAYYFISNAPQTIFDPCPYGSSILNYSLHKDRNRPAIRIAFQAPYQLVKYVIRDINDYYSSQSIEHNNYEHLVDCCSSNMVGTEVKLCDCILSRVLFEPFLNDVSYCQIYEHPTVWDNNGEK
;
A
#
# COMPACT_ATOMS: atom_id res chain seq x y z
N MET A 1 -42.94 -15.98 -11.71
CA MET A 1 -42.54 -14.88 -10.80
C MET A 1 -41.04 -14.71 -10.93
N ALA A 2 -40.57 -13.61 -11.52
CA ALA A 2 -39.15 -13.31 -11.54
C ALA A 2 -38.77 -12.86 -10.13
N SER A 3 -37.85 -13.57 -9.47
CA SER A 3 -37.27 -13.08 -8.23
C SER A 3 -36.49 -11.82 -8.59
N GLU A 4 -36.89 -10.66 -8.06
CA GLU A 4 -36.05 -9.47 -8.08
C GLU A 4 -34.73 -9.82 -7.41
N THR A 5 -33.68 -10.02 -8.20
CA THR A 5 -32.33 -10.12 -7.71
C THR A 5 -32.00 -8.74 -7.17
N LYS A 6 -32.06 -8.58 -5.84
CA LYS A 6 -31.62 -7.37 -5.15
C LYS A 6 -30.22 -7.04 -5.71
N ARG A 7 -30.09 -5.94 -6.45
CA ARG A 7 -28.77 -5.49 -6.94
C ARG A 7 -27.89 -5.34 -5.70
N GLU A 8 -26.93 -6.24 -5.51
CA GLU A 8 -25.89 -6.03 -4.52
C GLU A 8 -25.18 -4.72 -4.88
N LYS A 9 -25.12 -3.80 -3.92
CA LYS A 9 -24.30 -2.60 -4.09
C LYS A 9 -22.86 -3.07 -4.29
N THR A 10 -22.18 -2.51 -5.29
CA THR A 10 -20.75 -2.74 -5.50
C THR A 10 -20.00 -2.44 -4.22
N ARG A 11 -19.16 -3.39 -3.80
CA ARG A 11 -18.39 -3.26 -2.56
C ARG A 11 -17.05 -2.61 -2.83
N VAL A 12 -16.78 -1.53 -2.11
CA VAL A 12 -15.60 -0.70 -2.29
C VAL A 12 -14.81 -0.69 -0.98
N CYS A 13 -13.56 -1.13 -1.03
CA CYS A 13 -12.63 -1.04 0.08
C CYS A 13 -11.82 0.25 -0.09
N CYS A 14 -12.03 1.21 0.80
CA CYS A 14 -11.29 2.47 0.83
C CYS A 14 -10.20 2.35 1.91
N LEU A 15 -8.96 2.65 1.55
CA LEU A 15 -7.81 2.60 2.44
C LEU A 15 -7.22 4.00 2.55
N ASP A 16 -7.29 4.56 3.76
CA ASP A 16 -6.72 5.87 4.11
C ASP A 16 -7.32 7.07 3.34
N LEU A 17 -8.54 6.93 2.80
CA LEU A 17 -9.27 8.03 2.17
C LEU A 17 -9.77 9.06 3.20
N ASP A 18 -9.90 10.31 2.78
CA ASP A 18 -10.51 11.37 3.59
C ASP A 18 -12.04 11.19 3.75
N GLU A 19 -12.57 11.80 4.80
CA GLU A 19 -13.97 11.65 5.19
C GLU A 19 -14.95 12.18 4.12
N ASP A 20 -14.57 13.25 3.40
CA ASP A 20 -15.42 13.82 2.34
C ASP A 20 -15.54 12.84 1.16
N CYS A 21 -14.44 12.22 0.73
CA CYS A 21 -14.46 11.18 -0.29
C CYS A 21 -15.25 9.94 0.16
N LEU A 22 -15.07 9.48 1.40
CA LEU A 22 -15.82 8.35 1.96
C LEU A 22 -17.34 8.63 1.95
N ASN A 23 -17.75 9.83 2.37
CA ASN A 23 -19.15 10.23 2.39
C ASN A 23 -19.77 10.27 0.99
N LEU A 24 -19.01 10.72 -0.02
CA LEU A 24 -19.45 10.72 -1.41
C LEU A 24 -19.64 9.30 -1.96
N LEU A 25 -18.76 8.36 -1.60
CA LEU A 25 -18.85 6.97 -2.06
C LEU A 25 -19.99 6.20 -1.37
N LYS A 26 -20.21 6.44 -0.07
CA LYS A 26 -21.25 5.77 0.75
C LYS A 26 -22.68 6.02 0.23
N ASP A 27 -22.91 7.12 -0.50
CA ASP A 27 -24.20 7.39 -1.16
C ASP A 27 -24.57 6.29 -2.17
N ARG A 28 -23.58 5.75 -2.90
CA ARG A 28 -23.79 4.87 -4.05
C ARG A 28 -23.32 3.44 -3.86
N PHE A 29 -22.32 3.23 -3.00
CA PHE A 29 -21.62 1.97 -2.84
C PHE A 29 -21.75 1.42 -1.42
N ASP A 30 -21.37 0.17 -1.26
CA ASP A 30 -21.13 -0.42 0.06
C ASP A 30 -19.65 -0.24 0.39
N VAL A 31 -19.35 0.68 1.29
CA VAL A 31 -17.98 1.19 1.50
C VAL A 31 -17.44 0.68 2.82
N TYR A 32 -16.30 -0.02 2.76
CA TYR A 32 -15.45 -0.28 3.91
C TYR A 32 -14.42 0.83 4.04
N ASP A 33 -14.30 1.37 5.24
CA ASP A 33 -13.32 2.38 5.62
C ASP A 33 -12.21 1.67 6.40
N GLY A 34 -11.03 1.58 5.79
CA GLY A 34 -9.88 0.86 6.32
C GLY A 34 -8.59 1.67 6.22
N SER A 35 -7.49 1.05 6.63
CA SER A 35 -6.19 1.70 6.67
C SER A 35 -5.07 0.70 6.45
N LEU A 36 -4.03 1.12 5.71
CA LEU A 36 -2.76 0.40 5.63
C LEU A 36 -1.90 0.60 6.89
N GLY A 37 -2.35 1.45 7.81
CA GLY A 37 -1.71 1.82 9.05
C GLY A 37 -1.16 3.23 9.00
N LYS A 38 -1.44 4.01 10.05
CA LYS A 38 -1.00 5.41 10.16
C LYS A 38 0.40 5.49 10.79
N PRO A 39 1.30 6.36 10.28
CA PRO A 39 2.61 6.57 10.87
C PRO A 39 2.50 7.04 12.32
N ILE A 40 3.32 6.44 13.19
CA ILE A 40 3.33 6.69 14.63
C ILE A 40 4.56 7.51 14.99
N ASP A 41 4.34 8.64 15.69
CA ASP A 41 5.44 9.43 16.25
C ASP A 41 6.00 8.75 17.51
N VAL A 42 7.25 8.30 17.37
CA VAL A 42 8.05 7.60 18.40
C VAL A 42 9.23 8.43 18.89
N SER A 43 9.35 9.68 18.43
CA SER A 43 10.48 10.56 18.73
C SER A 43 10.65 10.76 20.25
N GLY A 44 11.89 10.58 20.73
CA GLY A 44 12.25 10.75 22.14
C GLY A 44 11.64 9.72 23.11
N LYS A 45 10.81 8.78 22.64
CA LYS A 45 10.15 7.77 23.47
C LYS A 45 10.83 6.40 23.39
N ASN A 46 11.71 6.17 22.42
CA ASN A 46 12.27 4.87 22.06
C ASN A 46 13.69 4.57 22.52
N HIS A 47 14.15 5.26 23.56
CA HIS A 47 15.49 5.04 24.14
C HIS A 47 15.67 3.63 24.73
N GLY A 48 14.59 2.95 25.14
CA GLY A 48 14.62 1.57 25.66
C GLY A 48 14.07 0.51 24.71
N GLY A 49 13.75 0.89 23.47
CA GLY A 49 12.96 0.05 22.56
C GLY A 49 11.45 0.15 22.86
N LEU A 50 10.67 0.64 21.89
CA LEU A 50 9.21 0.65 21.97
C LEU A 50 8.63 -0.57 21.27
N ASN A 51 7.66 -1.18 21.94
CA ASN A 51 6.77 -2.15 21.33
C ASN A 51 5.70 -1.41 20.53
N LEU A 52 5.51 -1.85 19.28
CA LEU A 52 4.56 -1.29 18.33
C LEU A 52 3.74 -2.39 17.67
N LEU A 53 2.51 -2.05 17.32
CA LEU A 53 1.61 -2.80 16.46
C LEU A 53 1.35 -1.98 15.19
N LEU A 54 0.95 -2.66 14.11
CA LEU A 54 0.87 -2.08 12.77
C LEU A 54 -0.34 -1.20 12.50
N ASN A 55 -1.25 -1.03 13.48
CA ASN A 55 -2.49 -0.22 13.40
C ASN A 55 -3.25 -0.23 12.06
N TYR A 56 -3.14 -1.31 11.27
CA TYR A 56 -3.83 -1.46 9.99
C TYR A 56 -5.25 -1.99 10.23
N GLU A 57 -6.12 -1.71 9.28
CA GLU A 57 -7.49 -2.18 9.30
C GLU A 57 -7.91 -2.62 7.89
N LEU A 58 -8.02 -3.94 7.71
CA LEU A 58 -8.44 -4.56 6.46
C LEU A 58 -9.69 -5.42 6.71
N PRO A 59 -10.62 -5.49 5.75
CA PRO A 59 -11.82 -6.31 5.90
C PRO A 59 -11.46 -7.81 5.85
N GLN A 60 -12.05 -8.60 6.74
CA GLN A 60 -11.81 -10.06 6.78
C GLN A 60 -12.23 -10.78 5.49
N ASN A 61 -13.28 -10.28 4.83
CA ASN A 61 -13.83 -10.80 3.58
C ASN A 61 -13.31 -10.03 2.35
N ILE A 62 -12.02 -9.69 2.32
CA ILE A 62 -11.42 -8.84 1.28
C ILE A 62 -11.67 -9.33 -0.17
N HIS A 63 -11.83 -10.63 -0.37
CA HIS A 63 -12.13 -11.24 -1.67
C HIS A 63 -13.53 -10.86 -2.21
N GLU A 64 -14.44 -10.42 -1.33
CA GLU A 64 -15.81 -9.99 -1.65
C GLU A 64 -15.90 -8.52 -2.12
N TYR A 65 -14.79 -7.78 -2.13
CA TYR A 65 -14.75 -6.39 -2.63
C TYR A 65 -14.47 -6.33 -4.13
N ASP A 66 -15.15 -5.46 -4.85
CA ASP A 66 -15.01 -5.30 -6.30
C ASP A 66 -13.97 -4.22 -6.66
N ILE A 67 -13.89 -3.18 -5.83
CA ILE A 67 -13.02 -2.01 -6.05
C ILE A 67 -12.19 -1.77 -4.79
N PHE A 68 -10.91 -1.47 -4.97
CA PHE A 68 -10.01 -0.96 -3.95
C PHE A 68 -9.61 0.46 -4.33
N ILE A 69 -9.78 1.39 -3.40
CA ILE A 69 -9.31 2.76 -3.53
C ILE A 69 -8.35 3.00 -2.37
N GLU A 70 -7.12 3.36 -2.67
CA GLU A 70 -6.07 3.59 -1.69
C GLU A 70 -5.49 4.98 -1.86
N ASP A 71 -5.41 5.72 -0.77
CA ASP A 71 -4.69 6.98 -0.72
C ASP A 71 -3.40 6.82 0.07
N MET A 72 -2.28 6.75 -0.64
CA MET A 72 -0.96 6.66 -0.02
C MET A 72 -0.39 8.03 0.32
N ILE A 73 -1.04 9.13 -0.07
CA ILE A 73 -0.54 10.50 0.13
C ILE A 73 -0.51 10.79 1.63
N ARG A 74 0.72 10.66 2.19
CA ARG A 74 1.12 10.86 3.58
C ARG A 74 -0.04 11.13 4.55
N PRO A 75 -0.57 10.07 5.20
CA PRO A 75 -1.55 10.23 6.26
C PRO A 75 -0.98 11.05 7.42
N ASP A 76 -1.87 11.73 8.14
CA ASP A 76 -1.54 12.38 9.39
C ASP A 76 -0.89 11.39 10.36
N ARG A 77 0.18 11.85 11.01
CA ARG A 77 0.89 11.06 12.01
C ARG A 77 0.10 11.03 13.30
N ILE A 78 0.02 9.87 13.93
CA ILE A 78 -0.62 9.73 15.24
C ILE A 78 0.44 9.68 16.35
N PRO A 79 0.14 10.21 17.55
CA PRO A 79 1.05 10.06 18.68
C PRO A 79 1.11 8.60 19.14
N TYR A 80 2.30 8.14 19.57
CA TYR A 80 2.39 6.83 20.23
C TYR A 80 1.47 6.73 21.46
N ASN A 81 0.62 5.72 21.47
CA ASN A 81 -0.25 5.31 22.58
C ASN A 81 0.18 3.93 23.10
N THR A 82 0.49 3.82 24.39
CA THR A 82 0.92 2.56 25.01
C THR A 82 -0.17 1.50 25.04
N GLU A 83 -1.44 1.87 25.28
CA GLU A 83 -2.54 0.92 25.39
C GLU A 83 -2.83 0.25 24.04
N GLU A 84 -2.88 1.05 22.95
CA GLU A 84 -3.06 0.55 21.58
C GLU A 84 -1.90 -0.33 21.10
N ASN A 85 -0.71 -0.18 21.70
CA ASN A 85 0.49 -0.94 21.36
C ASN A 85 0.82 -2.03 22.40
N THR A 86 -0.14 -2.37 23.27
CA THR A 86 -0.01 -3.44 24.26
C THR A 86 -1.07 -4.51 24.02
N ARG A 87 -0.65 -5.77 23.91
CA ARG A 87 -1.56 -6.91 23.85
C ARG A 87 -2.03 -7.25 25.26
N THR A 88 -3.34 -7.21 25.50
CA THR A 88 -3.95 -7.40 26.83
C THR A 88 -4.26 -8.86 27.16
N GLU A 89 -4.62 -9.68 26.18
CA GLU A 89 -5.02 -11.08 26.36
C GLU A 89 -4.05 -12.05 25.67
N ILE A 90 -2.99 -12.43 26.37
CA ILE A 90 -1.99 -13.38 25.87
C ILE A 90 -2.25 -14.75 26.51
N LEU A 91 -2.86 -15.67 25.76
CA LEU A 91 -3.12 -17.05 26.20
C LEU A 91 -1.97 -18.02 25.86
N GLY A 92 -1.01 -17.58 25.03
CA GLY A 92 0.12 -18.38 24.56
C GLY A 92 1.44 -18.06 25.27
N SER A 93 2.50 -18.79 24.93
CA SER A 93 3.85 -18.60 25.50
C SER A 93 4.71 -17.56 24.77
N LYS A 94 4.21 -16.98 23.68
CA LYS A 94 4.93 -16.04 22.82
C LYS A 94 4.06 -14.83 22.50
N ALA A 95 4.67 -13.65 22.44
CA ALA A 95 4.00 -12.46 21.94
C ALA A 95 4.97 -11.58 21.16
N TYR A 96 4.67 -11.38 19.88
CA TYR A 96 5.52 -10.64 18.96
C TYR A 96 5.07 -9.19 18.81
N TYR A 97 6.07 -8.29 18.79
CA TYR A 97 5.91 -6.86 18.56
C TYR A 97 6.93 -6.36 17.54
N PHE A 98 6.57 -5.27 16.88
CA PHE A 98 7.53 -4.45 16.17
C PHE A 98 8.31 -3.61 17.17
N ILE A 99 9.62 -3.51 16.97
CA ILE A 99 10.51 -2.79 17.86
C ILE A 99 11.01 -1.53 17.16
N SER A 100 10.75 -0.37 17.76
CA SER A 100 11.41 0.88 17.40
C SER A 100 12.50 1.21 18.42
N ASN A 101 13.72 1.48 17.94
CA ASN A 101 14.82 1.97 18.75
C ASN A 101 15.29 3.32 18.23
N ALA A 102 15.86 4.15 19.11
CA ALA A 102 16.59 5.35 18.68
C ALA A 102 17.64 4.96 17.63
N PRO A 103 17.82 5.74 16.54
CA PRO A 103 17.35 7.11 16.33
C PRO A 103 16.02 7.24 15.56
N GLN A 104 15.23 6.17 15.43
CA GLN A 104 13.97 6.25 14.68
C GLN A 104 13.02 7.28 15.32
N THR A 105 12.45 8.18 14.51
CA THR A 105 11.50 9.19 15.00
C THR A 105 10.07 8.90 14.57
N ILE A 106 9.89 8.12 13.50
CA ILE A 106 8.60 7.73 12.94
C ILE A 106 8.63 6.23 12.70
N PHE A 107 7.64 5.52 13.23
CA PHE A 107 7.34 4.16 12.84
C PHE A 107 6.24 4.20 11.79
N ASP A 108 6.56 3.78 10.57
CA ASP A 108 5.61 3.79 9.46
C ASP A 108 5.16 2.35 9.15
N PRO A 109 3.91 1.98 9.47
CA PRO A 109 3.40 0.63 9.23
C PRO A 109 2.90 0.40 7.79
N CYS A 110 2.69 1.45 6.99
CA CYS A 110 2.06 1.35 5.67
C CYS A 110 2.76 0.36 4.71
N PRO A 111 4.10 0.33 4.59
CA PRO A 111 4.79 -0.68 3.78
C PRO A 111 4.49 -2.12 4.20
N TYR A 112 4.43 -2.40 5.51
CA TYR A 112 4.03 -3.72 5.99
C TYR A 112 2.55 -3.97 5.72
N GLY A 113 1.67 -3.00 5.96
CA GLY A 113 0.24 -3.07 5.64
C GLY A 113 0.01 -3.41 4.17
N SER A 114 0.82 -2.85 3.27
CA SER A 114 0.83 -3.16 1.83
C SER A 114 1.17 -4.62 1.58
N SER A 115 2.15 -5.18 2.29
CA SER A 115 2.48 -6.61 2.22
C SER A 115 1.33 -7.51 2.67
N ILE A 116 0.64 -7.14 3.77
CA ILE A 116 -0.54 -7.87 4.27
C ILE A 116 -1.67 -7.80 3.25
N LEU A 117 -1.91 -6.63 2.66
CA LEU A 117 -2.90 -6.45 1.61
C LEU A 117 -2.59 -7.31 0.39
N ASN A 118 -1.32 -7.33 -0.06
CA ASN A 118 -0.86 -8.20 -1.14
C ASN A 118 -1.20 -9.67 -0.88
N TYR A 119 -0.78 -10.17 0.29
CA TYR A 119 -1.07 -11.54 0.70
C TYR A 119 -2.58 -11.83 0.72
N SER A 120 -3.37 -10.92 1.30
CA SER A 120 -4.82 -11.06 1.44
C SER A 120 -5.54 -11.03 0.08
N LEU A 121 -5.04 -10.26 -0.88
CA LEU A 121 -5.59 -10.19 -2.24
C LEU A 121 -5.30 -11.46 -3.04
N HIS A 122 -4.12 -12.05 -2.92
CA HIS A 122 -3.72 -13.20 -3.74
C HIS A 122 -4.09 -14.56 -3.15
N LYS A 123 -4.36 -14.64 -1.84
CA LYS A 123 -4.62 -15.92 -1.17
C LYS A 123 -5.91 -16.60 -1.63
N ASP A 124 -7.02 -15.86 -1.66
CA ASP A 124 -8.37 -16.44 -1.76
C ASP A 124 -9.22 -15.81 -2.89
N ARG A 125 -8.61 -14.98 -3.75
CA ARG A 125 -9.35 -14.24 -4.78
C ARG A 125 -9.24 -14.89 -6.16
N ASN A 126 -10.38 -15.32 -6.69
CA ASN A 126 -10.49 -15.91 -8.03
C ASN A 126 -11.09 -14.95 -9.09
N ARG A 127 -11.32 -13.69 -8.73
CA ARG A 127 -11.94 -12.69 -9.63
C ARG A 127 -11.10 -11.41 -9.70
N PRO A 128 -11.07 -10.70 -10.83
CA PRO A 128 -10.36 -9.43 -10.94
C PRO A 128 -10.93 -8.37 -9.98
N ALA A 129 -10.11 -7.37 -9.63
CA ALA A 129 -10.50 -6.20 -8.86
C ALA A 129 -10.14 -4.94 -9.64
N ILE A 130 -10.96 -3.89 -9.53
CA ILE A 130 -10.53 -2.55 -9.94
C ILE A 130 -9.71 -1.96 -8.80
N ARG A 131 -8.56 -1.37 -9.13
CA ARG A 131 -7.68 -0.73 -8.15
C ARG A 131 -7.39 0.70 -8.56
N ILE A 132 -7.61 1.62 -7.64
CA ILE A 132 -7.40 3.06 -7.81
C ILE A 132 -6.43 3.47 -6.71
N ALA A 133 -5.21 3.87 -7.10
CA ALA A 133 -4.15 4.22 -6.16
C ALA A 133 -3.71 5.67 -6.33
N PHE A 134 -3.88 6.48 -5.30
CA PHE A 134 -3.27 7.80 -5.20
C PHE A 134 -1.87 7.64 -4.61
N GLN A 135 -0.85 7.76 -5.47
CA GLN A 135 0.49 7.31 -5.14
C GLN A 135 1.27 8.34 -4.32
N ALA A 136 1.99 7.86 -3.30
CA ALA A 136 3.07 8.59 -2.62
C ALA A 136 4.43 8.06 -3.05
N PRO A 137 5.54 8.80 -2.82
CA PRO A 137 6.87 8.34 -3.20
C PRO A 137 7.20 6.93 -2.69
N TYR A 138 7.97 6.18 -3.49
CA TYR A 138 8.50 4.87 -3.10
C TYR A 138 9.23 4.95 -1.76
N GLN A 139 8.89 4.04 -0.85
CA GLN A 139 9.52 3.92 0.46
C GLN A 139 9.74 2.45 0.81
N LEU A 140 10.98 2.11 1.12
CA LEU A 140 11.38 0.82 1.67
C LEU A 140 11.69 0.98 3.15
N VAL A 141 11.03 0.20 4.00
CA VAL A 141 11.18 0.26 5.45
C VAL A 141 11.64 -1.09 5.98
N LYS A 142 12.65 -1.05 6.85
CA LYS A 142 13.13 -2.20 7.60
C LYS A 142 12.45 -2.26 8.96
N TYR A 143 11.88 -3.42 9.27
CA TYR A 143 11.22 -3.70 10.53
C TYR A 143 12.00 -4.74 11.33
N VAL A 144 11.96 -4.60 12.65
CA VAL A 144 12.46 -5.60 13.59
C VAL A 144 11.28 -6.14 14.38
N ILE A 145 11.02 -7.43 14.28
CA ILE A 145 10.01 -8.14 15.06
C ILE A 145 10.73 -8.93 16.15
N ARG A 146 10.19 -8.91 17.37
CA ARG A 146 10.77 -9.62 18.51
C ARG A 146 9.68 -10.25 19.38
N ASP A 147 9.94 -11.45 19.90
CA ASP A 147 9.17 -12.04 20.99
C ASP A 147 9.56 -11.37 22.31
N ILE A 148 8.58 -10.89 23.09
CA ILE A 148 8.86 -10.27 24.40
C ILE A 148 9.53 -11.24 25.38
N ASN A 149 9.32 -12.55 25.22
CA ASN A 149 9.86 -13.57 26.12
C ASN A 149 11.26 -14.05 25.72
N ASP A 150 11.75 -13.69 24.52
CA ASP A 150 13.07 -14.08 24.04
C ASP A 150 13.75 -12.92 23.29
N TYR A 151 14.66 -12.26 23.99
CA TYR A 151 15.42 -11.13 23.45
C TYR A 151 16.26 -11.49 22.21
N TYR A 152 16.67 -12.75 22.08
CA TYR A 152 17.51 -13.22 20.96
C TYR A 152 16.71 -13.62 19.72
N SER A 153 15.38 -13.67 19.82
CA SER A 153 14.48 -14.08 18.73
C SER A 153 14.23 -13.01 17.66
N SER A 154 15.02 -11.93 17.63
CA SER A 154 14.72 -10.81 16.73
C SER A 154 14.88 -11.18 15.26
N GLN A 155 13.84 -10.93 14.47
CA GLN A 155 13.84 -11.08 13.03
C GLN A 155 13.78 -9.71 12.38
N SER A 156 14.62 -9.49 11.36
CA SER A 156 14.53 -8.31 10.49
C SER A 156 13.88 -8.67 9.17
N ILE A 157 13.01 -7.80 8.69
CA ILE A 157 12.30 -7.91 7.41
C ILE A 157 12.20 -6.53 6.78
N GLU A 158 12.00 -6.48 5.48
CA GLU A 158 11.92 -5.23 4.72
C GLU A 158 10.68 -5.28 3.84
N HIS A 159 9.92 -4.20 3.83
CA HIS A 159 8.74 -4.06 2.98
C HIS A 159 8.67 -2.69 2.33
N ASN A 160 8.04 -2.63 1.16
CA ASN A 160 7.78 -1.37 0.46
C ASN A 160 6.28 -1.08 0.29
N ASN A 161 5.94 0.20 0.16
CA ASN A 161 4.57 0.70 0.05
C ASN A 161 3.84 0.35 -1.26
N TYR A 162 4.47 -0.40 -2.16
CA TYR A 162 3.85 -0.84 -3.42
C TYR A 162 3.82 -2.36 -3.56
N GLU A 163 4.10 -3.12 -2.50
CA GLU A 163 4.15 -4.59 -2.56
C GLU A 163 2.84 -5.23 -2.98
N HIS A 164 1.71 -4.57 -2.80
CA HIS A 164 0.41 -5.02 -3.26
C HIS A 164 0.16 -4.68 -4.73
N LEU A 165 0.84 -3.72 -5.34
CA LEU A 165 0.69 -3.36 -6.76
C LEU A 165 1.50 -4.27 -7.71
N VAL A 166 1.75 -5.51 -7.30
CA VAL A 166 2.40 -6.51 -8.16
C VAL A 166 1.58 -6.69 -9.44
N ASP A 167 2.26 -6.93 -10.55
CA ASP A 167 1.72 -7.09 -11.90
C ASP A 167 1.21 -5.84 -12.62
N CYS A 168 1.36 -4.64 -12.05
CA CYS A 168 1.11 -3.41 -12.81
C CYS A 168 2.22 -3.07 -13.81
N CYS A 169 3.46 -3.52 -13.58
CA CYS A 169 4.63 -3.14 -14.40
C CYS A 169 5.73 -4.24 -14.51
N SER A 170 5.43 -5.49 -14.19
CA SER A 170 6.42 -6.60 -14.23
C SER A 170 6.81 -7.03 -15.66
N SER A 171 6.16 -6.45 -16.67
CA SER A 171 6.47 -6.67 -18.09
C SER A 171 6.46 -5.33 -18.83
N ASN A 172 7.24 -5.25 -19.91
CA ASN A 172 7.20 -4.11 -20.82
C ASN A 172 5.75 -3.89 -21.27
N MET A 173 5.20 -2.73 -20.94
CA MET A 173 3.86 -2.36 -21.38
C MET A 173 3.96 -1.77 -22.77
N VAL A 174 3.30 -2.40 -23.73
CA VAL A 174 3.14 -1.90 -25.09
C VAL A 174 1.69 -1.53 -25.34
N GLY A 175 1.46 -0.38 -25.96
CA GLY A 175 0.13 0.09 -26.29
C GLY A 175 0.11 0.97 -27.54
N THR A 176 -1.06 1.11 -28.15
CA THR A 176 -1.27 1.89 -29.39
C THR A 176 -2.05 3.18 -29.15
N GLU A 177 -2.57 3.39 -27.94
CA GLU A 177 -3.28 4.62 -27.59
C GLU A 177 -2.29 5.68 -27.14
N VAL A 178 -2.01 6.63 -28.03
CA VAL A 178 -1.08 7.74 -27.78
C VAL A 178 -1.82 9.06 -27.95
N LYS A 179 -1.64 9.97 -26.99
CA LYS A 179 -2.16 11.35 -27.05
C LYS A 179 -0.99 12.33 -27.14
N LEU A 180 -1.06 13.25 -28.09
CA LEU A 180 -0.04 14.29 -28.21
C LEU A 180 -0.11 15.27 -27.03
N CYS A 181 1.07 15.66 -26.54
CA CYS A 181 1.21 16.79 -25.62
C CYS A 181 0.70 18.07 -26.31
N ASP A 182 0.14 19.00 -25.53
CA ASP A 182 -0.47 20.23 -26.06
C ASP A 182 0.60 21.26 -26.45
N CYS A 183 1.33 20.95 -27.53
CA CYS A 183 2.40 21.74 -28.10
C CYS A 183 2.20 21.85 -29.62
N ILE A 184 2.40 23.03 -30.19
CA ILE A 184 2.22 23.25 -31.64
C ILE A 184 3.19 22.38 -32.44
N LEU A 185 4.43 22.25 -31.97
CA LEU A 185 5.47 21.45 -32.63
C LEU A 185 5.15 19.95 -32.62
N SER A 186 4.59 19.41 -31.53
CA SER A 186 4.22 17.99 -31.45
C SER A 186 3.08 17.65 -32.40
N ARG A 187 2.08 18.53 -32.53
CA ARG A 187 0.97 18.35 -33.48
C ARG A 187 1.48 18.33 -34.92
N VAL A 188 2.26 19.34 -35.32
CA VAL A 188 2.79 19.44 -36.69
C VAL A 188 3.63 18.22 -37.08
N LEU A 189 4.44 17.71 -36.15
CA LEU A 189 5.37 16.62 -36.43
C LEU A 189 4.72 15.23 -36.37
N PHE A 190 3.75 15.00 -35.48
CA PHE A 190 3.31 13.65 -35.11
C PHE A 190 1.82 13.36 -35.33
N GLU A 191 0.97 14.37 -35.55
CA GLU A 191 -0.47 14.18 -35.78
C GLU A 191 -0.79 13.26 -36.98
N PRO A 192 -0.08 13.34 -38.13
CA PRO A 192 -0.32 12.44 -39.26
C PRO A 192 0.01 10.96 -38.98
N PHE A 193 0.84 10.69 -37.97
CA PHE A 193 1.37 9.35 -37.68
C PHE A 193 0.70 8.70 -36.46
N LEU A 194 -0.25 9.37 -35.80
CA LEU A 194 -0.86 8.90 -34.55
C LEU A 194 -1.43 7.48 -34.63
N ASN A 195 -2.00 7.09 -35.78
CA ASN A 195 -2.55 5.74 -35.99
C ASN A 195 -1.47 4.65 -36.13
N ASP A 196 -0.23 5.04 -36.40
CA ASP A 196 0.91 4.15 -36.62
C ASP A 196 1.94 4.22 -35.46
N VAL A 197 1.65 4.98 -34.41
CA VAL A 197 2.53 5.15 -33.26
C VAL A 197 2.10 4.21 -32.13
N SER A 198 3.06 3.46 -31.61
CA SER A 198 2.92 2.71 -30.36
C SER A 198 3.87 3.26 -29.32
N TYR A 199 3.54 3.05 -28.04
CA TYR A 199 4.44 3.31 -26.94
C TYR A 199 4.91 1.99 -26.34
N CYS A 200 6.14 2.00 -25.82
CA CYS A 200 6.69 0.93 -25.00
C CYS A 200 7.25 1.58 -23.74
N GLN A 201 6.68 1.26 -22.59
CA GLN A 201 7.24 1.68 -21.31
C GLN A 201 8.20 0.58 -20.84
N ILE A 202 9.49 0.92 -20.86
CA ILE A 202 10.57 0.03 -20.44
C ILE A 202 11.05 0.53 -19.07
N TYR A 203 10.99 -0.34 -18.06
CA TYR A 203 11.68 -0.13 -16.79
C TYR A 203 12.99 -0.90 -16.85
N GLU A 204 14.07 -0.25 -17.28
CA GLU A 204 15.40 -0.81 -17.09
C GLU A 204 15.82 -0.54 -15.63
N HIS A 205 15.73 -1.55 -14.78
CA HIS A 205 16.52 -1.53 -13.55
C HIS A 205 18.00 -1.72 -13.93
N PRO A 206 18.91 -0.82 -13.51
CA PRO A 206 20.34 -1.05 -13.68
C PRO A 206 20.72 -2.36 -12.98
N THR A 207 21.07 -3.38 -13.76
CA THR A 207 21.50 -4.70 -13.24
C THR A 207 22.99 -4.74 -12.94
N VAL A 208 23.74 -3.71 -13.36
CA VAL A 208 25.18 -3.59 -13.15
C VAL A 208 25.48 -2.20 -12.60
N TRP A 209 26.04 -2.17 -11.39
CA TRP A 209 26.70 -0.99 -10.85
C TRP A 209 28.12 -0.94 -11.43
N ASP A 210 28.34 -0.13 -12.47
CA ASP A 210 29.68 0.06 -13.00
C ASP A 210 30.37 1.14 -12.16
N ASN A 211 31.26 0.71 -11.27
CA ASN A 211 32.00 1.60 -10.36
C ASN A 211 33.16 2.32 -11.07
N ASN A 212 33.26 2.20 -12.39
CA ASN A 212 34.30 2.81 -13.20
C ASN A 212 33.77 4.11 -13.80
N GLY A 213 33.80 5.16 -12.98
CA GLY A 213 33.68 6.52 -13.49
C GLY A 213 34.87 6.83 -14.40
N GLU A 214 34.69 6.67 -15.71
CA GLU A 214 35.51 7.33 -16.72
C GLU A 214 34.59 7.97 -17.78
N LYS A 215 34.52 9.30 -17.67
CA LYS A 215 34.01 10.36 -18.56
C LYS A 215 33.24 9.97 -19.83
#